data_AF-A0AA42LGN4-F1
#
_entry.id   AF-A0AA42LGN4-F1
#
_cell.length_a   1.000
_cell.length_b   1.000
_cell.length_c   1.000
_cell.angle_alpha   90.00
_cell.angle_beta   90.00
_cell.angle_gamma   90.00
#
_symmetry.space_group_name_H-M   'P 1'
#
loop_
_entity.id
_entity.type
_entity.pdbx_description
1 polymer ?
#
loop_
_entity_poly.entity_id
_entity_poly.type
_entity_poly.pdbx_seq_one_letter_code
_entity_poly.pdbx_strand_id
1 'polypeptide(L)'
;MNASIIDGIGLYDSWEAQAKDAKYPGKRKIRWEAFVGWEQCHQLQCMVYKTRTIDRSNDAYQETVTDPKTGKIIHHCEEPLSKHFGHGSAKPKP
;
A
#
# COMPACT_ATOMS: atom_id res chain seq x y z
N MET A 1 -17.24 -27.81 -13.72
CA MET A 1 -16.28 -26.84 -13.15
C MET A 1 -15.61 -27.51 -11.97
N ASN A 2 -14.34 -27.89 -12.11
CA ASN A 2 -13.60 -28.55 -11.05
C ASN A 2 -13.03 -27.48 -10.11
N ALA A 3 -13.72 -27.23 -9.00
CA ALA A 3 -13.13 -26.49 -7.89
C ALA A 3 -12.18 -27.44 -7.16
N SER A 4 -10.87 -27.28 -7.38
CA SER A 4 -9.88 -27.89 -6.49
C SER A 4 -9.87 -27.09 -5.19
N ILE A 5 -10.37 -27.67 -4.12
CA ILE A 5 -10.15 -27.14 -2.78
C ILE A 5 -8.68 -27.39 -2.47
N ILE A 6 -7.90 -26.32 -2.39
CA ILE A 6 -6.54 -26.39 -1.85
C ILE A 6 -6.66 -26.41 -0.32
N ASP A 7 -6.58 -27.60 0.27
CA ASP A 7 -6.47 -27.77 1.72
C ASP A 7 -5.09 -27.30 2.19
N GLY A 8 -4.93 -26.00 2.39
CA GLY A 8 -3.68 -25.40 2.83
C GLY A 8 -3.89 -24.10 3.60
N ILE A 9 -3.08 -23.88 4.63
CA ILE A 9 -3.02 -22.62 5.36
C ILE A 9 -1.90 -21.78 4.75
N GLY A 10 -2.23 -20.59 4.26
CA GLY A 10 -1.24 -19.58 3.85
C GLY A 10 -0.93 -18.63 5.02
N LEU A 11 0.34 -18.49 5.37
CA LEU A 11 0.82 -17.47 6.30
C LEU A 11 1.36 -16.29 5.49
N TYR A 12 0.89 -15.10 5.82
CA TYR A 12 1.30 -13.86 5.17
C TYR A 12 1.67 -12.84 6.24
N ASP A 13 2.77 -12.12 6.03
CA ASP A 13 3.26 -11.08 6.92
C ASP A 13 3.27 -9.70 6.26
N SER A 14 3.16 -8.67 7.08
CA SER A 14 3.30 -7.30 6.62
C SER A 14 3.85 -6.45 7.74
N TRP A 15 4.63 -5.45 7.36
CA TRP A 15 5.24 -4.49 8.25
C TRP A 15 4.73 -3.09 7.90
N GLU A 16 4.27 -2.39 8.91
CA GLU A 16 3.94 -0.97 8.82
C GLU A 16 4.80 -0.18 9.81
N ALA A 17 5.36 0.93 9.34
CA ALA A 17 6.18 1.82 10.14
C ALA A 17 5.72 3.27 9.96
N GLN A 18 5.75 4.04 11.05
CA GLN A 18 5.38 5.45 11.04
C GLN A 18 6.38 6.27 11.84
N ALA A 19 6.95 7.30 11.22
CA ALA A 19 7.78 8.29 11.90
C ALA A 19 6.93 9.52 12.23
N LYS A 20 6.98 9.93 13.51
CA LYS A 20 6.19 11.03 14.05
C LYS A 20 7.09 12.19 14.46
N ASP A 21 6.70 13.41 14.09
CA ASP A 21 7.33 14.66 14.52
C ASP A 21 6.39 15.38 15.48
N ALA A 22 6.86 15.60 16.71
CA ALA A 22 6.12 16.26 17.79
C ALA A 22 5.79 17.73 17.49
N LYS A 23 6.46 18.36 16.52
CA LYS A 23 6.16 19.74 16.09
C LYS A 23 4.75 19.90 15.51
N TYR A 24 4.14 18.81 15.03
CA TYR A 24 2.82 18.86 14.40
C TYR A 24 1.75 18.22 15.30
N PRO A 25 0.55 18.82 15.40
CA PRO A 25 -0.52 18.28 16.22
C PRO A 25 -1.27 17.13 15.55
N GLY A 26 -1.94 16.30 16.37
CA GLY A 26 -2.93 15.31 15.91
C GLY A 26 -2.38 14.29 14.91
N LYS A 27 -3.11 14.04 13.81
CA LYS A 27 -2.67 13.11 12.75
C LYS A 27 -1.53 13.67 11.89
N ARG A 28 -1.35 14.99 11.85
CA ARG A 28 -0.29 15.64 11.06
C ARG A 28 1.12 15.38 11.59
N LYS A 29 1.24 14.85 12.82
CA LYS A 29 2.50 14.37 13.40
C LYS A 29 3.14 13.25 12.61
N ILE A 30 2.35 12.42 11.92
CA ILE A 30 2.89 11.34 11.12
C ILE A 30 3.51 11.96 9.86
N ARG A 31 4.84 12.04 9.81
CA ARG A 31 5.57 12.67 8.70
C ARG A 31 5.96 11.67 7.64
N TRP A 32 6.22 10.44 8.05
CA TRP A 32 6.62 9.38 7.15
C TRP A 32 5.88 8.09 7.51
N GLU A 33 5.41 7.37 6.51
CA GLU A 33 4.77 6.07 6.64
C GLU A 33 5.35 5.11 5.62
N ALA A 34 5.58 3.87 6.02
CA ALA A 34 5.85 2.79 5.09
C ALA A 34 5.00 1.57 5.38
N PHE A 35 4.65 0.88 4.31
CA PHE A 35 4.05 -0.45 4.32
C PHE A 35 4.89 -1.35 3.43
N VAL A 36 5.23 -2.54 3.91
CA VAL A 36 5.95 -3.57 3.16
C VAL A 36 5.36 -4.93 3.51
N GLY A 37 4.89 -5.66 2.51
CA GLY A 37 4.47 -7.05 2.69
C GLY A 37 3.23 -7.40 1.89
N TRP A 38 2.52 -8.40 2.37
CA TRP A 38 1.39 -8.99 1.66
C TRP A 38 0.09 -8.20 1.87
N GLU A 39 -0.62 -7.91 0.79
CA GLU A 39 -1.94 -7.25 0.81
C GLU A 39 -2.90 -8.01 -0.11
N GLN A 40 -4.19 -8.07 0.26
CA GLN A 40 -5.21 -8.66 -0.60
C GLN A 40 -5.59 -7.67 -1.71
N CYS A 41 -5.36 -8.04 -2.97
CA CYS A 41 -5.81 -7.25 -4.12
C CYS A 41 -7.26 -7.61 -4.46
N HIS A 42 -8.20 -6.70 -4.17
CA HIS A 42 -9.62 -6.92 -4.48
C HIS A 42 -9.91 -7.07 -5.98
N GLN A 43 -9.18 -6.36 -6.86
CA GLN A 43 -9.42 -6.43 -8.30
C GLN A 43 -8.97 -7.77 -8.90
N LEU A 44 -7.84 -8.31 -8.43
CA LEU A 44 -7.27 -9.56 -8.94
C LEU A 44 -7.69 -10.79 -8.12
N GLN A 45 -8.39 -10.61 -7.01
CA GLN A 45 -8.84 -11.68 -6.10
C GLN A 45 -7.68 -12.58 -5.63
N CYS A 46 -6.51 -11.99 -5.39
CA CYS A 46 -5.31 -12.70 -4.95
C CYS A 46 -4.48 -11.86 -3.97
N MET A 47 -3.59 -12.53 -3.25
CA MET A 47 -2.55 -11.87 -2.45
C MET A 47 -1.47 -11.31 -3.36
N VAL A 48 -1.06 -10.07 -3.11
CA VAL A 48 0.01 -9.37 -3.83
C VAL A 48 1.07 -8.91 -2.85
N TYR A 49 2.30 -8.71 -3.33
CA TYR A 49 3.35 -8.09 -2.53
C TYR A 49 3.36 -6.60 -2.83
N LYS A 50 3.30 -5.77 -1.78
CA LYS A 50 3.20 -4.32 -1.89
C LYS A 50 4.24 -3.63 -1.05
N THR A 51 4.84 -2.60 -1.63
CA THR A 51 5.65 -1.61 -0.93
C THR A 51 5.04 -0.24 -1.15
N ARG A 52 4.83 0.52 -0.08
CA ARG A 52 4.35 1.90 -0.14
C ARG A 52 5.15 2.76 0.81
N THR A 53 5.49 3.96 0.37
CA THR A 53 6.10 4.99 1.20
C THR A 53 5.38 6.31 0.98
N ILE A 54 5.03 6.97 2.09
CA ILE A 54 4.40 8.28 2.11
C ILE A 54 5.30 9.20 2.91
N ASP A 55 5.95 10.14 2.24
CA ASP A 55 6.78 11.15 2.87
C ASP A 55 6.10 12.53 2.76
N ARG A 56 5.48 12.94 3.86
CA ARG A 56 4.81 14.25 3.94
C ARG A 56 5.80 15.41 4.07
N SER A 57 7.04 15.15 4.49
CA SER A 57 8.06 16.19 4.64
C SER A 57 8.66 16.57 3.30
N ASN A 58 8.78 15.60 2.39
CA ASN A 58 9.31 15.79 1.04
C ASN A 58 8.22 15.81 -0.05
N ASP A 59 6.94 15.85 0.35
CA ASP A 59 5.80 15.83 -0.56
C ASP A 59 5.85 14.67 -1.58
N ALA A 60 6.16 13.45 -1.14
CA ALA A 60 6.38 12.31 -2.02
C ALA A 60 5.47 11.12 -1.67
N TYR A 61 4.93 10.49 -2.70
CA TYR A 61 4.21 9.23 -2.64
C TYR A 61 4.86 8.23 -3.59
N GLN A 62 5.15 7.04 -3.08
CA GLN A 62 5.64 5.92 -3.87
C GLN A 62 4.86 4.65 -3.50
N GLU A 63 4.35 3.94 -4.49
CA GLU A 63 3.73 2.63 -4.33
C GLU A 63 4.19 1.71 -5.46
N THR A 64 4.51 0.48 -5.10
CA THR A 64 4.77 -0.60 -6.05
C THR A 64 4.03 -1.84 -5.58
N VAL A 65 3.29 -2.46 -6.50
CA VAL A 65 2.58 -3.71 -6.29
C VAL A 65 3.11 -4.73 -7.29
N THR A 66 3.53 -5.87 -6.78
CA THR A 66 4.16 -6.95 -7.53
C THR A 66 3.30 -8.21 -7.45
N ASP A 67 3.07 -8.85 -8.59
CA ASP A 67 2.49 -10.18 -8.64
C ASP A 67 3.51 -11.19 -8.08
N PRO A 68 3.20 -11.88 -6.98
CA PRO A 68 4.15 -12.76 -6.31
C PRO A 68 4.44 -14.03 -7.12
N LYS A 69 3.57 -14.42 -8.06
CA LYS A 69 3.77 -15.62 -8.89
C LYS A 69 4.74 -15.35 -10.03
N THR A 70 4.66 -14.16 -10.61
CA THR A 70 5.44 -13.81 -11.81
C THR A 70 6.60 -12.87 -11.54
N GLY A 71 6.63 -12.23 -10.38
CA GLY A 71 7.58 -11.17 -10.04
C GLY A 71 7.38 -9.87 -10.82
N LYS A 72 6.31 -9.77 -11.63
CA LYS A 72 6.05 -8.59 -12.45
C LYS A 72 5.39 -7.50 -11.63
N ILE A 73 5.81 -6.26 -11.85
CA ILE A 73 5.14 -5.08 -11.32
C ILE A 73 3.79 -4.94 -12.04
N ILE A 74 2.71 -5.01 -11.28
CA ILE A 74 1.34 -4.86 -11.77
C ILE A 74 0.80 -3.45 -11.56
N HIS A 75 1.37 -2.72 -10.60
CA HIS A 75 1.09 -1.31 -10.39
C HIS A 75 2.34 -0.61 -9.86
N HIS A 76 2.63 0.57 -10.40
CA HIS A 76 3.67 1.45 -9.90
C HIS A 76 3.17 2.89 -9.99
N CYS A 77 3.33 3.64 -8.91
CA CYS A 77 2.95 5.03 -8.81
C CYS A 77 4.05 5.77 -8.04
N GLU A 78 4.58 6.83 -8.65
CA GLU A 78 5.52 7.74 -8.03
C GLU A 78 5.13 9.16 -8.41
N GLU A 79 4.69 9.93 -7.43
CA GLU A 79 4.21 11.28 -7.67
C GLU A 79 4.27 12.14 -6.40
N PRO A 80 4.18 13.48 -6.53
CA PRO A 80 4.05 14.32 -5.37
C PRO A 80 2.81 13.98 -4.55
N LEU A 81 2.96 13.90 -3.23
CA LEU A 81 1.84 13.54 -2.34
C LEU A 81 0.70 14.56 -2.43
N SER A 82 1.01 15.83 -2.64
CA SER A 82 0.07 16.93 -2.89
C SER A 82 -0.74 16.77 -4.17
N LYS A 83 -0.37 15.84 -5.06
CA LYS A 83 -1.11 15.49 -6.27
C LYS A 83 -1.80 14.13 -6.18
N HIS A 84 -1.46 13.32 -5.17
CA HIS A 84 -2.01 11.99 -4.94
C HIS A 84 -3.43 12.04 -4.33
N PHE A 85 -4.40 12.52 -5.11
CA PHE A 85 -5.82 12.66 -4.74
C PHE A 85 -6.73 11.98 -5.76
N GLY A 86 -7.99 11.68 -5.38
CA GLY A 86 -8.94 11.01 -6.29
C GLY A 86 -8.83 9.47 -6.32
N HIS A 87 -7.93 8.91 -5.53
CA HIS A 87 -7.71 7.46 -5.39
C HIS A 87 -8.20 6.95 -4.05
N GLY A 88 -8.72 5.71 -4.01
CA GLY A 88 -9.10 5.02 -2.76
C GLY A 88 -9.92 5.90 -1.79
N SER A 89 -9.41 6.04 -0.57
CA SER A 89 -9.97 6.88 0.50
C SER A 89 -9.73 8.39 0.32
N ALA A 90 -8.87 8.78 -0.61
CA ALA A 90 -8.61 10.17 -1.01
C ALA A 90 -9.57 10.65 -2.12
N LYS A 91 -10.60 9.87 -2.46
CA LYS A 91 -11.71 10.35 -3.30
C LYS A 91 -12.50 11.44 -2.57
N PRO A 92 -12.94 12.50 -3.28
CA PRO A 92 -13.89 13.45 -2.71
C PRO A 92 -15.14 12.69 -2.25
N LYS A 93 -15.65 13.05 -1.08
CA LYS A 93 -16.96 12.56 -0.63
C LYS A 93 -18.05 13.34 -1.38
N PRO A 94 -19.15 12.69 -1.77
CA PRO A 94 -20.32 13.38 -2.31
C PRO A 94 -20.94 14.33 -1.29
#